data_AF-A0A382AXT3-F1
#
_entry.id   AF-A0A382AXT3-F1
#
_cell.length_a   1.000
_cell.length_b   1.000
_cell.length_c   1.000
_cell.angle_alpha   90.00
_cell.angle_beta   90.00
_cell.angle_gamma   90.00
#
_symmetry.space_group_name_H-M   'P 1'
#
loop_
_entity.id
_entity.type
_entity.pdbx_description
1 polymer ?
#
loop_
_entity_poly.entity_id
_entity_poly.type
_entity_poly.pdbx_seq_one_letter_code
_entity_poly.pdbx_strand_id
1 'polypeptide(L)'
;MRKLFCHTILVVAAVCISACSSLPFGRSSSEAKLKPFLGEPSIELQQVFKNQRFPNIVVAMDGTLVATWGSDGVVARRSGDGGNIWGPEITIAKPGFQGGGVTVDENNGDIFAFIEDGHPPAPLTVYRSKDSGKTWQGEEAVIHPDSNGRMPSMHMNDHGITLRHGKYAGRLVRPSRHYGAGNRREEWPNHFTNAIYSDDGGKTWNTSEPFPENGTGEACVAELSDGTIYYNSRIHWDKRPNNTRRRGAYSKDGGQTWGDWHIIEALPDGHQHRSYGCMGGLTRLAVKGRDILVFSNLDTSNAKREKITVWASFDAGKT
;
A
#
# COMPACT_ATOMS: atom_id res chain seq x y z
N MET A 1 -26.30 68.98 10.47
CA MET A 1 -25.08 68.55 9.74
C MET A 1 -24.45 67.36 10.44
N ARG A 2 -24.71 66.14 9.97
CA ARG A 2 -23.96 64.92 10.32
C ARG A 2 -23.72 64.18 9.02
N LYS A 3 -22.47 64.11 8.57
CA LYS A 3 -22.06 63.39 7.37
C LYS A 3 -21.92 61.91 7.74
N LEU A 4 -22.71 61.06 7.11
CA LEU A 4 -22.57 59.60 7.16
C LEU A 4 -21.58 59.22 6.05
N PHE A 5 -20.36 58.80 6.41
CA PHE A 5 -19.40 58.24 5.46
C PHE A 5 -19.65 56.74 5.34
N CYS A 6 -20.28 56.33 4.24
CA CYS A 6 -20.37 54.92 3.85
C CYS A 6 -19.05 54.53 3.17
N HIS A 7 -18.22 53.72 3.82
CA HIS A 7 -17.02 53.17 3.20
C HIS A 7 -17.40 51.90 2.44
N THR A 8 -17.50 52.02 1.11
CA THR A 8 -17.62 50.85 0.22
C THR A 8 -16.25 50.18 0.14
N ILE A 9 -16.08 49.04 0.83
CA ILE A 9 -14.91 48.18 0.67
C ILE A 9 -15.05 47.42 -0.65
N LEU A 10 -14.26 47.80 -1.64
CA LEU A 10 -14.13 47.08 -2.91
C LEU A 10 -13.15 45.90 -2.69
N VAL A 11 -13.66 44.68 -2.51
CA VAL A 11 -12.82 43.47 -2.53
C VAL A 11 -12.57 43.11 -3.99
N VAL A 12 -11.40 43.49 -4.50
CA VAL A 12 -10.91 43.01 -5.81
C VAL A 12 -10.40 41.58 -5.60
N ALA A 13 -11.26 40.61 -5.88
CA ALA A 13 -10.83 39.22 -6.01
C ALA A 13 -10.06 39.06 -7.33
N ALA A 14 -8.73 39.08 -7.25
CA ALA A 14 -7.88 38.68 -8.36
C ALA A 14 -8.06 37.17 -8.58
N VAL A 15 -8.93 36.80 -9.52
CA VAL A 15 -9.03 35.43 -10.02
C VAL A 15 -7.79 35.19 -10.88
N CYS A 16 -6.72 34.69 -10.26
CA CYS A 16 -5.65 34.04 -11.01
C CYS A 16 -6.26 32.77 -11.63
N ILE A 17 -6.74 32.88 -12.87
CA ILE A 17 -7.00 31.74 -13.73
C ILE A 17 -5.62 31.14 -14.03
N SER A 18 -5.14 30.30 -13.11
CA SER A 18 -4.05 29.39 -13.43
C SER A 18 -4.60 28.50 -14.52
N ALA A 19 -4.13 28.71 -15.74
CA ALA A 19 -4.44 27.84 -16.86
C ALA A 19 -4.02 26.43 -16.42
N CYS A 20 -5.00 25.58 -16.11
CA CYS A 20 -4.82 24.14 -16.07
C CYS A 20 -4.40 23.74 -17.49
N SER A 21 -3.09 23.73 -17.73
CA SER A 21 -2.52 22.96 -18.80
C SER A 21 -2.91 21.51 -18.50
N SER A 22 -3.94 21.02 -19.18
CA SER A 22 -4.14 19.59 -19.39
C SER A 22 -2.85 19.08 -20.02
N LEU A 23 -1.94 18.57 -19.19
CA LEU A 23 -0.75 17.92 -19.69
C LEU A 23 -1.24 16.77 -20.58
N PRO A 24 -0.75 16.67 -21.82
CA PRO A 24 -1.10 15.55 -22.67
C PRO A 24 -0.67 14.28 -21.93
N PHE A 25 -1.56 13.28 -21.91
CA PHE A 25 -1.26 11.89 -21.55
C PHE A 25 -0.21 11.34 -22.53
N GLY A 26 1.03 11.78 -22.38
CA GLY A 26 2.23 11.20 -22.93
C GLY A 26 3.01 10.64 -21.76
N ARG A 27 3.44 9.37 -21.85
CA ARG A 27 4.31 8.69 -20.88
C ARG A 27 5.57 9.52 -20.63
N SER A 28 5.49 10.49 -19.72
CA SER A 28 6.67 11.07 -19.10
C SER A 28 7.36 9.95 -18.32
N SER A 29 8.70 9.95 -18.26
CA SER A 29 9.37 9.02 -17.37
C SER A 29 8.85 9.27 -15.96
N SER A 30 8.10 8.32 -15.39
CA SER A 30 7.55 8.34 -14.04
C SER A 30 8.61 8.40 -12.93
N GLU A 31 9.89 8.41 -13.31
CA GLU A 31 11.03 8.53 -12.44
C GLU A 31 11.67 9.91 -12.54
N ALA A 32 11.92 10.52 -11.38
CA ALA A 32 12.54 11.83 -11.25
C ALA A 32 14.07 11.72 -11.10
N LYS A 33 14.76 12.86 -11.17
CA LYS A 33 16.17 12.96 -10.75
C LYS A 33 16.27 12.73 -9.24
N LEU A 34 17.46 12.43 -8.73
CA LEU A 34 17.70 12.22 -7.29
C LEU A 34 17.44 13.47 -6.43
N LYS A 35 17.66 14.67 -6.98
CA LYS A 35 17.66 15.95 -6.22
C LYS A 35 16.45 16.18 -5.29
N PRO A 36 15.19 15.90 -5.67
CA PRO A 36 14.03 16.10 -4.79
C PRO A 36 14.00 15.20 -3.56
N PHE A 37 14.78 14.11 -3.55
CA PHE A 37 14.88 13.17 -2.42
C PHE A 37 16.06 13.48 -1.49
N LEU A 38 16.82 14.54 -1.76
CA LEU A 38 17.97 14.95 -0.94
C LEU A 38 17.59 16.15 -0.08
N GLY A 39 17.99 16.11 1.19
CA GLY A 39 17.79 17.18 2.16
C GLY A 39 18.46 16.82 3.49
N GLU A 40 18.31 17.71 4.47
CA GLU A 40 18.69 17.40 5.84
C GLU A 40 17.80 16.26 6.36
N PRO A 41 18.38 15.22 7.00
CA PRO A 41 17.58 14.14 7.56
C PRO A 41 16.60 14.66 8.62
N SER A 42 15.32 14.35 8.44
CA SER A 42 14.28 14.68 9.40
C SER A 42 13.28 13.53 9.56
N ILE A 43 12.63 13.46 10.72
CA ILE A 43 11.51 12.57 10.97
C ILE A 43 10.47 13.33 11.76
N GLU A 44 9.24 13.34 11.27
CA GLU A 44 8.10 13.98 11.91
C GLU A 44 7.07 12.92 12.29
N LEU A 45 6.50 13.07 13.49
CA LEU A 45 5.51 12.14 14.01
C LEU A 45 4.24 12.92 14.33
N GLN A 46 3.16 12.57 13.62
CA GLN A 46 1.84 13.14 13.83
C GLN A 46 0.83 12.01 13.95
N GLN A 47 -0.05 12.12 14.95
CA GLN A 47 -1.15 11.18 15.10
C GLN A 47 -2.32 11.58 14.19
N VAL A 48 -2.55 10.81 13.12
CA VAL A 48 -3.62 11.07 12.14
C VAL A 48 -4.97 10.51 12.59
N PHE A 49 -4.96 9.31 13.20
CA PHE A 49 -6.15 8.61 13.71
C PHE A 49 -6.02 8.25 15.19
N LYS A 50 -7.16 8.09 15.85
CA LYS A 50 -7.26 7.63 17.24
C LYS A 50 -8.10 6.36 17.27
N ASN A 51 -7.77 5.46 18.19
CA ASN A 51 -8.47 4.19 18.40
C ASN A 51 -8.39 3.29 17.15
N GLN A 52 -8.92 2.07 17.17
CA GLN A 52 -8.81 1.09 16.07
C GLN A 52 -7.36 0.79 15.62
N ARG A 53 -7.19 0.16 14.44
CA ARG A 53 -5.91 -0.35 13.92
C ARG A 53 -5.88 -0.35 12.38
N PHE A 54 -4.75 -0.80 11.83
CA PHE A 54 -4.50 -1.12 10.42
C PHE A 54 -4.29 0.14 9.56
N PRO A 55 -3.12 0.81 9.71
CA PRO A 55 -2.80 1.96 8.89
C PRO A 55 -2.45 1.57 7.47
N ASN A 56 -2.84 2.43 6.53
CA ASN A 56 -2.18 2.53 5.25
C ASN A 56 -2.15 3.98 4.77
N ILE A 57 -1.22 4.29 3.87
CA ILE A 57 -1.09 5.62 3.27
C ILE A 57 -0.60 5.47 1.83
N VAL A 58 -1.17 6.27 0.93
CA VAL A 58 -0.72 6.42 -0.45
C VAL A 58 -0.68 7.89 -0.85
N VAL A 59 0.02 8.18 -1.95
CA VAL A 59 0.01 9.49 -2.61
C VAL A 59 -0.85 9.38 -3.87
N ALA A 60 -1.92 10.16 -3.96
CA ALA A 60 -2.73 10.26 -5.17
C ALA A 60 -1.96 10.98 -6.29
N MET A 61 -2.43 10.86 -7.53
CA MET A 61 -1.75 11.46 -8.70
C MET A 61 -1.69 12.99 -8.67
N ASP A 62 -2.53 13.65 -7.87
CA ASP A 62 -2.49 15.10 -7.64
C ASP A 62 -1.58 15.53 -6.46
N GLY A 63 -0.86 14.58 -5.84
CA GLY A 63 0.01 14.80 -4.69
C GLY A 63 -0.71 14.74 -3.33
N THR A 64 -2.03 14.54 -3.29
CA THR A 64 -2.77 14.37 -2.03
C THR A 64 -2.32 13.09 -1.32
N LEU A 65 -1.97 13.19 -0.03
CA LEU A 65 -1.84 12.01 0.84
C LEU A 65 -3.22 11.51 1.24
N VAL A 66 -3.48 10.22 1.02
CA VAL A 66 -4.69 9.54 1.46
C VAL A 66 -4.29 8.46 2.46
N ALA A 67 -4.64 8.67 3.74
CA ALA A 67 -4.41 7.70 4.79
C ALA A 67 -5.72 6.99 5.15
N THR A 68 -5.70 5.66 5.24
CA THR A 68 -6.85 4.84 5.61
C THR A 68 -6.62 4.09 6.91
N TRP A 69 -7.71 3.86 7.64
CA TRP A 69 -7.67 3.24 8.95
C TRP A 69 -9.00 2.55 9.29
N GLY A 70 -8.94 1.41 9.97
CA GLY A 70 -10.08 0.91 10.75
C GLY A 70 -10.35 -0.59 10.72
N SER A 71 -11.06 -1.05 11.76
CA SER A 71 -11.42 -2.46 12.00
C SER A 71 -12.88 -2.67 12.40
N ASP A 72 -13.65 -1.59 12.54
CA ASP A 72 -15.07 -1.57 12.87
C ASP A 72 -15.74 -0.41 12.10
N GLY A 73 -15.61 -0.49 10.78
CA GLY A 73 -15.74 0.60 9.84
C GLY A 73 -14.37 1.08 9.37
N VAL A 74 -14.28 1.41 8.09
CA VAL A 74 -13.05 1.87 7.43
C VAL A 74 -13.23 3.31 7.01
N VAL A 75 -12.23 4.13 7.34
CA VAL A 75 -12.26 5.57 7.12
C VAL A 75 -10.99 6.04 6.43
N ALA A 76 -11.06 7.22 5.81
CA ALA A 76 -9.93 7.93 5.24
C ALA A 76 -9.78 9.33 5.85
N ARG A 77 -8.56 9.85 5.78
CA ARG A 77 -8.25 11.28 5.90
C ARG A 77 -7.34 11.67 4.75
N ARG A 78 -7.40 12.94 4.37
CA ARG A 78 -6.63 13.50 3.26
C ARG A 78 -5.76 14.66 3.73
N SER A 79 -4.57 14.79 3.16
CA SER A 79 -3.72 15.98 3.29
C SER A 79 -3.27 16.44 1.91
N GLY A 80 -3.43 17.73 1.63
CA GLY A 80 -2.98 18.36 0.38
C GLY A 80 -1.65 19.11 0.51
N ASP A 81 -1.01 19.06 1.69
CA ASP A 81 0.15 19.86 2.05
C ASP A 81 1.33 19.00 2.55
N GLY A 82 1.40 17.74 2.09
CA GLY A 82 2.49 16.82 2.42
C GLY A 82 2.41 16.21 3.81
N GLY A 83 1.23 16.23 4.44
CA GLY A 83 0.98 15.60 5.74
C GLY A 83 0.99 16.56 6.92
N ASN A 84 1.14 17.87 6.70
CA ASN A 84 1.13 18.86 7.77
C ASN A 84 -0.26 18.98 8.42
N ILE A 85 -1.30 19.12 7.58
CA ILE A 85 -2.69 19.25 8.01
C ILE A 85 -3.53 18.14 7.39
N TRP A 86 -4.31 17.47 8.23
CA TRP A 86 -5.25 16.43 7.82
C TRP A 86 -6.69 16.92 7.92
N GLY A 87 -7.44 16.70 6.85
CA GLY A 87 -8.87 17.00 6.79
C GLY A 87 -9.72 16.12 7.73
N PRO A 88 -11.05 16.34 7.75
CA PRO A 88 -11.97 15.53 8.52
C PRO A 88 -11.97 14.07 8.05
N GLU A 89 -12.49 13.19 8.91
CA GLU A 89 -12.69 11.79 8.61
C GLU A 89 -13.75 11.60 7.52
N ILE A 90 -13.46 10.71 6.55
CA ILE A 90 -14.33 10.33 5.45
C ILE A 90 -14.64 8.84 5.61
N THR A 91 -15.91 8.47 5.73
CA THR A 91 -16.29 7.05 5.80
C THR A 91 -16.16 6.40 4.43
N ILE A 92 -15.43 5.29 4.34
CA ILE A 92 -15.38 4.43 3.15
C ILE A 92 -16.45 3.33 3.29
N ALA A 93 -16.48 2.64 4.43
CA ALA A 93 -17.45 1.58 4.71
C ALA A 93 -17.78 1.52 6.21
N LYS A 94 -19.04 1.19 6.53
CA LYS A 94 -19.49 0.88 7.90
C LYS A 94 -20.72 -0.05 7.86
N PRO A 95 -20.66 -1.28 8.42
CA PRO A 95 -19.47 -1.91 9.03
C PRO A 95 -18.36 -2.15 8.00
N GLY A 96 -17.18 -2.57 8.47
CA GLY A 96 -16.08 -2.94 7.58
C GLY A 96 -14.77 -3.20 8.33
N PHE A 97 -13.96 -4.10 7.79
CA PHE A 97 -12.65 -4.45 8.31
C PHE A 97 -11.60 -4.18 7.23
N GLN A 98 -10.62 -3.33 7.53
CA GLN A 98 -9.66 -2.90 6.52
C GLN A 98 -8.84 -4.08 6.00
N GLY A 99 -8.94 -4.33 4.69
CA GLY A 99 -8.19 -5.36 3.98
C GLY A 99 -6.73 -5.01 3.74
N GLY A 100 -6.14 -4.06 4.47
CA GLY A 100 -4.79 -3.56 4.23
C GLY A 100 -4.76 -2.29 3.41
N GLY A 101 -3.76 -2.15 2.53
CA GLY A 101 -3.52 -0.91 1.80
C GLY A 101 -4.39 -0.68 0.58
N VAL A 102 -4.61 0.60 0.28
CA VAL A 102 -5.30 1.05 -0.93
C VAL A 102 -4.37 0.97 -2.14
N THR A 103 -4.92 0.91 -3.35
CA THR A 103 -4.14 0.84 -4.59
C THR A 103 -4.46 2.03 -5.47
N VAL A 104 -3.46 2.85 -5.79
CA VAL A 104 -3.61 3.94 -6.76
C VAL A 104 -3.39 3.38 -8.16
N ASP A 105 -4.38 3.53 -9.02
CA ASP A 105 -4.27 3.30 -10.46
C ASP A 105 -3.64 4.54 -11.10
N GLU A 106 -2.34 4.49 -11.34
CA GLU A 106 -1.59 5.63 -11.88
C GLU A 106 -1.90 5.91 -13.36
N ASN A 107 -2.69 5.05 -14.02
CA ASN A 107 -3.12 5.29 -15.39
C ASN A 107 -4.24 6.34 -15.47
N ASN A 108 -5.05 6.50 -14.41
CA ASN A 108 -6.21 7.39 -14.41
C ASN A 108 -6.38 8.21 -13.10
N GLY A 109 -5.66 7.86 -12.04
CA GLY A 109 -5.74 8.52 -10.73
C GLY A 109 -6.78 7.95 -9.77
N ASP A 110 -7.50 6.89 -10.15
CA ASP A 110 -8.45 6.21 -9.28
C ASP A 110 -7.72 5.52 -8.10
N ILE A 111 -8.44 5.36 -6.99
CA ILE A 111 -7.93 4.69 -5.79
C ILE A 111 -8.90 3.58 -5.40
N PHE A 112 -8.38 2.37 -5.22
CA PHE A 112 -9.15 1.20 -4.77
C PHE A 112 -8.91 0.91 -3.30
N ALA A 113 -9.98 0.69 -2.55
CA ALA A 113 -9.95 0.14 -1.20
C ALA A 113 -10.63 -1.23 -1.18
N PHE A 114 -10.03 -2.17 -0.46
CA PHE A 114 -10.50 -3.54 -0.34
C PHE A 114 -10.92 -3.78 1.11
N ILE A 115 -12.19 -4.07 1.34
CA ILE A 115 -12.78 -4.09 2.69
C ILE A 115 -13.51 -5.41 2.90
N GLU A 116 -13.13 -6.11 3.96
CA GLU A 116 -13.76 -7.37 4.34
C GLU A 116 -14.84 -7.12 5.40
N ASP A 117 -15.86 -7.99 5.48
CA ASP A 117 -16.92 -7.85 6.49
C ASP A 117 -16.43 -8.10 7.93
N GLY A 118 -15.27 -8.72 8.09
CA GLY A 118 -14.67 -9.05 9.38
C GLY A 118 -13.24 -9.57 9.23
N HIS A 119 -12.74 -10.20 10.30
CA HIS A 119 -11.44 -10.86 10.23
C HIS A 119 -11.51 -12.06 9.25
N PRO A 120 -10.56 -12.22 8.31
CA PRO A 120 -10.59 -13.24 7.28
C PRO A 120 -10.61 -14.68 7.82
N PRO A 121 -11.09 -15.62 7.00
CA PRO A 121 -11.72 -15.39 5.69
C PRO A 121 -13.13 -14.78 5.85
N ALA A 122 -13.43 -13.75 5.06
CA ALA A 122 -14.70 -13.03 5.10
C ALA A 122 -15.07 -12.53 3.69
N PRO A 123 -16.36 -12.26 3.43
CA PRO A 123 -16.78 -11.59 2.20
C PRO A 123 -16.02 -10.28 2.00
N LEU A 124 -15.70 -9.98 0.74
CA LEU A 124 -14.88 -8.86 0.34
C LEU A 124 -15.67 -7.93 -0.58
N THR A 125 -15.64 -6.63 -0.27
CA THR A 125 -16.21 -5.57 -1.10
C THR A 125 -15.09 -4.63 -1.55
N VAL A 126 -15.12 -4.23 -2.82
CA VAL A 126 -14.19 -3.25 -3.39
C VAL A 126 -14.87 -1.89 -3.42
N TYR A 127 -14.15 -0.86 -3.01
CA TYR A 127 -14.56 0.54 -3.10
C TYR A 127 -13.58 1.30 -3.98
N ARG A 128 -14.08 2.32 -4.67
CA ARG A 128 -13.33 3.12 -5.62
C ARG A 128 -13.55 4.60 -5.37
N SER A 129 -12.47 5.35 -5.35
CA SER A 129 -12.48 6.81 -5.37
C SER A 129 -11.94 7.29 -6.71
N LYS A 130 -12.64 8.24 -7.33
CA LYS A 130 -12.26 8.88 -8.61
C LYS A 130 -11.85 10.35 -8.43
N ASP A 131 -11.72 10.78 -7.19
CA ASP A 131 -11.52 12.18 -6.80
C ASP A 131 -10.45 12.32 -5.70
N SER A 132 -9.40 11.51 -5.82
CA SER A 132 -8.25 11.50 -4.92
C SER A 132 -8.63 11.26 -3.45
N GLY A 133 -9.60 10.37 -3.20
CA GLY A 133 -10.03 9.92 -1.88
C GLY A 133 -11.11 10.76 -1.20
N LYS A 134 -11.74 11.73 -1.89
CA LYS A 134 -12.78 12.59 -1.29
C LYS A 134 -14.10 11.85 -1.13
N THR A 135 -14.48 11.07 -2.13
CA THR A 135 -15.67 10.21 -2.12
C THR A 135 -15.30 8.79 -2.51
N TRP A 136 -16.06 7.83 -1.99
CA TRP A 136 -15.87 6.40 -2.21
C TRP A 136 -17.20 5.77 -2.57
N GLN A 137 -17.20 4.91 -3.59
CA GLN A 137 -18.37 4.18 -4.05
C GLN A 137 -18.03 2.70 -4.16
N GLY A 138 -19.01 1.82 -3.92
CA GLY A 138 -18.82 0.39 -4.17
C GLY A 138 -18.53 0.13 -5.65
N GLU A 139 -17.60 -0.79 -5.91
CA GLU A 139 -17.16 -1.19 -7.24
C GLU A 139 -17.50 -2.67 -7.45
N GLU A 140 -18.20 -2.97 -8.55
CA GLU A 140 -18.44 -4.34 -8.99
C GLU A 140 -17.17 -4.91 -9.64
N ALA A 141 -16.25 -5.38 -8.79
CA ALA A 141 -15.02 -6.03 -9.22
C ALA A 141 -15.15 -7.56 -9.13
N VAL A 142 -14.70 -8.28 -10.17
CA VAL A 142 -14.61 -9.74 -10.16
C VAL A 142 -13.20 -10.16 -9.75
N ILE A 143 -13.09 -10.99 -8.71
CA ILE A 143 -11.81 -11.55 -8.26
C ILE A 143 -11.81 -13.05 -8.54
N HIS A 144 -10.90 -13.50 -9.40
CA HIS A 144 -10.74 -14.91 -9.74
C HIS A 144 -9.79 -15.62 -8.77
N PRO A 145 -10.00 -16.91 -8.47
CA PRO A 145 -9.08 -17.70 -7.67
C PRO A 145 -7.75 -17.92 -8.40
N ASP A 146 -6.77 -18.48 -7.69
CA ASP A 146 -5.53 -18.97 -8.32
C ASP A 146 -5.78 -20.24 -9.15
N SER A 147 -4.73 -20.78 -9.79
CA SER A 147 -4.81 -21.97 -10.63
C SER A 147 -5.35 -23.23 -9.94
N ASN A 148 -5.34 -23.27 -8.60
CA ASN A 148 -5.88 -24.38 -7.80
C ASN A 148 -7.27 -24.06 -7.22
N GLY A 149 -7.93 -22.99 -7.67
CA GLY A 149 -9.25 -22.61 -7.20
C GLY A 149 -9.26 -21.96 -5.80
N ARG A 150 -8.11 -21.52 -5.29
CA ARG A 150 -8.01 -20.90 -3.96
C ARG A 150 -8.27 -19.41 -4.05
N MET A 151 -9.27 -18.94 -3.31
CA MET A 151 -9.59 -17.52 -3.22
C MET A 151 -8.59 -16.77 -2.34
N PRO A 152 -8.20 -15.53 -2.73
CA PRO A 152 -7.37 -14.68 -1.91
C PRO A 152 -8.22 -13.91 -0.89
N SER A 153 -7.56 -13.45 0.16
CA SER A 153 -8.02 -12.45 1.11
C SER A 153 -7.07 -11.26 1.05
N MET A 154 -7.62 -10.07 1.24
CA MET A 154 -6.87 -8.83 1.15
C MET A 154 -6.14 -8.52 2.45
N HIS A 155 -6.75 -8.91 3.57
CA HIS A 155 -6.35 -8.63 4.94
C HIS A 155 -4.90 -8.19 5.19
N MET A 156 -4.78 -6.93 5.63
CA MET A 156 -3.61 -6.27 6.22
C MET A 156 -2.33 -6.28 5.39
N ASN A 157 -2.38 -6.67 4.13
CA ASN A 157 -1.24 -6.47 3.24
C ASN A 157 -1.04 -4.97 2.99
N ASP A 158 0.16 -4.58 2.58
CA ASP A 158 0.45 -3.18 2.25
C ASP A 158 -0.29 -2.75 0.97
N HIS A 159 -0.20 -1.45 0.70
CA HIS A 159 0.20 -0.96 -0.61
C HIS A 159 0.03 -1.82 -1.87
N GLY A 160 -0.94 -1.56 -2.74
CA GLY A 160 -0.80 -1.96 -4.15
C GLY A 160 0.07 -0.99 -4.96
N ILE A 161 0.49 -1.39 -6.15
CA ILE A 161 1.28 -0.59 -7.09
C ILE A 161 0.68 -0.65 -8.50
N THR A 162 0.93 0.40 -9.29
CA THR A 162 0.78 0.35 -10.75
C THR A 162 2.15 0.10 -11.36
N LEU A 163 2.28 -0.95 -12.19
CA LEU A 163 3.54 -1.24 -12.89
C LEU A 163 3.82 -0.16 -13.93
N ARG A 164 5.07 0.27 -14.03
CA ARG A 164 5.55 1.36 -14.89
C ARG A 164 6.46 0.87 -16.00
N HIS A 165 7.01 -0.34 -15.87
CA HIS A 165 8.08 -0.85 -16.73
C HIS A 165 7.67 -2.09 -17.53
N GLY A 166 8.35 -2.29 -18.66
CA GLY A 166 8.27 -3.50 -19.46
C GLY A 166 6.90 -3.81 -20.08
N LYS A 167 6.68 -5.10 -20.36
CA LYS A 167 5.48 -5.63 -21.05
C LYS A 167 4.18 -5.37 -20.29
N TYR A 168 4.26 -5.27 -18.97
CA TYR A 168 3.09 -5.19 -18.08
C TYR A 168 2.84 -3.78 -17.54
N ALA A 169 3.50 -2.75 -18.09
CA ALA A 169 3.28 -1.38 -17.69
C ALA A 169 1.79 -0.98 -17.81
N GLY A 170 1.23 -0.46 -16.71
CA GLY A 170 -0.17 -0.13 -16.52
C GLY A 170 -0.96 -1.14 -15.69
N ARG A 171 -0.43 -2.36 -15.49
CA ARG A 171 -1.05 -3.37 -14.62
C ARG A 171 -1.07 -2.90 -13.16
N LEU A 172 -2.19 -3.12 -12.48
CA LEU A 172 -2.30 -3.00 -11.03
C LEU A 172 -1.85 -4.32 -10.40
N VAL A 173 -1.03 -4.27 -9.36
CA VAL A 173 -0.61 -5.44 -8.58
C VAL A 173 -0.71 -5.10 -7.10
N ARG A 174 -1.29 -5.99 -6.30
CA ARG A 174 -1.25 -5.83 -4.85
C ARG A 174 -1.12 -7.16 -4.11
N PRO A 175 -0.41 -7.18 -2.98
CA PRO A 175 -0.28 -8.36 -2.15
C PRO A 175 -1.64 -8.82 -1.57
N SER A 176 -1.74 -10.12 -1.40
CA SER A 176 -2.88 -10.83 -0.85
C SER A 176 -2.44 -12.06 -0.07
N ARG A 177 -3.40 -12.76 0.53
CA ARG A 177 -3.13 -13.94 1.36
C ARG A 177 -4.19 -15.01 1.17
N HIS A 178 -3.79 -16.26 1.28
CA HIS A 178 -4.69 -17.40 1.43
C HIS A 178 -4.62 -17.97 2.87
N TYR A 179 -5.78 -18.32 3.43
CA TYR A 179 -5.96 -18.75 4.82
C TYR A 179 -6.24 -20.25 4.98
N GLY A 180 -6.02 -21.07 3.94
CA GLY A 180 -6.37 -22.49 3.98
C GLY A 180 -7.84 -22.68 4.35
N ALA A 181 -8.12 -23.54 5.34
CA ALA A 181 -9.48 -23.76 5.84
C ALA A 181 -9.94 -22.76 6.93
N GLY A 182 -9.17 -21.71 7.21
CA GLY A 182 -9.55 -20.62 8.13
C GLY A 182 -8.39 -20.09 8.97
N ASN A 183 -8.60 -18.96 9.66
CA ASN A 183 -7.54 -18.28 10.42
C ASN A 183 -7.32 -18.85 11.84
N ARG A 184 -7.03 -20.15 11.94
CA ARG A 184 -6.68 -20.83 13.20
C ARG A 184 -5.24 -21.33 13.15
N ARG A 185 -4.61 -21.56 14.32
CA ARG A 185 -3.17 -21.88 14.39
C ARG A 185 -2.81 -23.17 13.65
N GLU A 186 -3.73 -24.13 13.65
CA GLU A 186 -3.58 -25.43 12.99
C GLU A 186 -3.48 -25.28 11.47
N GLU A 187 -4.03 -24.20 10.90
CA GLU A 187 -4.00 -23.89 9.47
C GLU A 187 -2.81 -23.02 9.07
N TRP A 188 -2.03 -22.49 10.01
CA TRP A 188 -0.84 -21.69 9.67
C TRP A 188 0.13 -22.37 8.69
N PRO A 189 0.39 -23.70 8.76
CA PRO A 189 1.21 -24.39 7.76
C PRO A 189 0.60 -24.41 6.34
N ASN A 190 -0.69 -24.13 6.19
CA ASN A 190 -1.43 -24.08 4.93
C ASN A 190 -1.64 -22.65 4.42
N HIS A 191 -1.36 -21.64 5.25
CA HIS A 191 -1.44 -20.25 4.83
C HIS A 191 -0.31 -19.93 3.87
N PHE A 192 -0.54 -19.01 2.94
CA PHE A 192 0.54 -18.40 2.16
C PHE A 192 0.13 -17.01 1.70
N THR A 193 1.11 -16.18 1.38
CA THR A 193 0.89 -14.92 0.70
C THR A 193 0.93 -15.12 -0.82
N ASN A 194 0.30 -14.24 -1.58
CA ASN A 194 0.28 -14.20 -3.04
C ASN A 194 -0.06 -12.76 -3.48
N ALA A 195 -0.43 -12.53 -4.72
CA ALA A 195 -0.93 -11.23 -5.16
C ALA A 195 -2.25 -11.37 -5.91
N ILE A 196 -2.94 -10.25 -6.09
CA ILE A 196 -3.91 -10.08 -7.16
C ILE A 196 -3.41 -9.02 -8.14
N TYR A 197 -3.79 -9.16 -9.41
CA TYR A 197 -3.45 -8.20 -10.45
C TYR A 197 -4.58 -7.95 -11.43
N SER A 198 -4.61 -6.74 -12.00
CA SER A 198 -5.62 -6.31 -12.96
C SER A 198 -4.99 -5.55 -14.13
N ASP A 199 -5.46 -5.85 -15.34
CA ASP A 199 -5.04 -5.22 -16.59
C ASP A 199 -6.15 -4.35 -17.23
N ASP A 200 -7.33 -4.26 -16.60
CA ASP A 200 -8.54 -3.63 -17.17
C ASP A 200 -9.09 -2.47 -16.32
N GLY A 201 -8.20 -1.84 -15.57
CA GLY A 201 -8.55 -0.73 -14.67
C GLY A 201 -9.37 -1.20 -13.46
N GLY A 202 -9.05 -2.38 -12.93
CA GLY A 202 -9.60 -2.91 -11.68
C GLY A 202 -10.99 -3.53 -11.77
N LYS A 203 -11.50 -3.83 -12.97
CA LYS A 203 -12.80 -4.50 -13.15
C LYS A 203 -12.69 -6.00 -12.91
N THR A 204 -11.63 -6.60 -13.42
CA THR A 204 -11.28 -8.00 -13.15
C THR A 204 -9.90 -8.08 -12.50
N TRP A 205 -9.80 -8.94 -11.48
CA TRP A 205 -8.59 -9.22 -10.76
C TRP A 205 -8.32 -10.72 -10.82
N ASN A 206 -7.10 -11.08 -11.21
CA ASN A 206 -6.63 -12.46 -11.21
C ASN A 206 -5.72 -12.67 -10.01
N THR A 207 -5.81 -13.84 -9.38
CA THR A 207 -4.92 -14.21 -8.28
C THR A 207 -3.66 -14.87 -8.82
N SER A 208 -2.50 -14.44 -8.35
CA SER A 208 -1.21 -15.01 -8.69
C SER A 208 -1.04 -16.42 -8.10
N GLU A 209 -0.03 -17.13 -8.58
CA GLU A 209 0.47 -18.31 -7.89
C GLU A 209 0.93 -17.98 -6.46
N PRO A 210 0.93 -18.97 -5.54
CA PRO A 210 1.42 -18.81 -4.19
C PRO A 210 2.86 -18.30 -4.13
N PHE A 211 3.17 -17.53 -3.08
CA PHE A 211 4.54 -17.36 -2.66
C PHE A 211 5.15 -18.74 -2.34
N PRO A 212 6.44 -19.00 -2.66
CA PRO A 212 6.99 -20.36 -2.63
C PRO A 212 7.09 -21.01 -1.23
N GLU A 213 6.89 -20.24 -0.15
CA GLU A 213 6.90 -20.72 1.24
C GLU A 213 5.51 -20.57 1.89
N ASN A 214 4.94 -21.70 2.33
CA ASN A 214 3.76 -21.69 3.22
C ASN A 214 4.12 -21.22 4.63
N GLY A 215 3.13 -20.75 5.38
CA GLY A 215 3.27 -20.12 6.67
C GLY A 215 3.47 -18.61 6.58
N THR A 216 3.49 -18.05 5.37
CA THR A 216 3.63 -16.60 5.12
C THR A 216 2.33 -15.84 5.42
N GLY A 217 2.44 -14.51 5.50
CA GLY A 217 1.30 -13.63 5.77
C GLY A 217 1.43 -12.27 5.14
N GLU A 218 0.99 -11.22 5.85
CA GLU A 218 1.03 -9.83 5.37
C GLU A 218 2.34 -9.46 4.68
N ALA A 219 2.20 -8.88 3.49
CA ALA A 219 3.29 -8.59 2.59
C ALA A 219 3.16 -7.21 1.93
N CYS A 220 4.24 -6.82 1.26
CA CYS A 220 4.37 -5.62 0.47
C CYS A 220 5.12 -5.93 -0.83
N VAL A 221 4.93 -5.08 -1.85
CA VAL A 221 5.54 -5.25 -3.18
C VAL A 221 6.12 -3.94 -3.67
N ALA A 222 7.18 -4.02 -4.47
CA ALA A 222 7.76 -2.88 -5.17
C ALA A 222 8.23 -3.31 -6.57
N GLU A 223 7.97 -2.50 -7.59
CA GLU A 223 8.53 -2.71 -8.93
C GLU A 223 9.92 -2.06 -9.02
N LEU A 224 10.91 -2.85 -9.42
CA LEU A 224 12.30 -2.44 -9.66
C LEU A 224 12.45 -1.78 -11.04
N SER A 225 13.56 -1.07 -11.25
CA SER A 225 13.84 -0.32 -12.48
C SER A 225 13.93 -1.16 -13.75
N ASP A 226 14.16 -2.47 -13.62
CA ASP A 226 14.16 -3.44 -14.72
C ASP A 226 12.78 -4.06 -15.00
N GLY A 227 11.74 -3.69 -14.22
CA GLY A 227 10.38 -4.24 -14.29
C GLY A 227 10.16 -5.53 -13.49
N THR A 228 11.19 -6.03 -12.79
CA THR A 228 11.03 -7.11 -11.81
C THR A 228 10.20 -6.60 -10.63
N ILE A 229 9.25 -7.40 -10.14
CA ILE A 229 8.53 -7.08 -8.90
C ILE A 229 9.24 -7.79 -7.75
N TYR A 230 9.70 -7.02 -6.77
CA TYR A 230 10.20 -7.52 -5.50
C TYR A 230 9.03 -7.69 -4.52
N TYR A 231 8.95 -8.87 -3.91
CA TYR A 231 7.92 -9.27 -2.97
C TYR A 231 8.55 -9.47 -1.58
N ASN A 232 7.98 -8.85 -0.55
CA ASN A 232 8.49 -8.94 0.81
C ASN A 232 7.38 -9.34 1.79
N SER A 233 7.52 -10.48 2.45
CA SER A 233 6.47 -11.07 3.30
C SER A 233 6.92 -11.29 4.73
N ARG A 234 5.96 -11.17 5.66
CA ARG A 234 6.11 -11.71 7.00
C ARG A 234 5.96 -13.22 7.00
N ILE A 235 6.48 -13.87 8.03
CA ILE A 235 6.09 -15.22 8.42
C ILE A 235 5.13 -15.20 9.60
N HIS A 236 4.10 -16.03 9.51
CA HIS A 236 3.12 -16.22 10.56
C HIS A 236 3.30 -17.59 11.23
N TRP A 237 3.81 -18.60 10.52
CA TRP A 237 4.06 -19.92 11.09
C TRP A 237 5.36 -19.98 11.90
N ASP A 238 5.23 -20.20 13.20
CA ASP A 238 6.29 -20.21 14.20
C ASP A 238 7.27 -21.39 14.10
N LYS A 239 6.98 -22.40 13.28
CA LYS A 239 7.88 -23.56 13.11
C LYS A 239 8.81 -23.45 11.89
N ARG A 240 8.79 -22.33 11.16
CA ARG A 240 9.75 -22.06 10.08
C ARG A 240 11.14 -21.67 10.62
N PRO A 241 12.22 -21.95 9.88
CA PRO A 241 13.54 -21.43 10.20
C PRO A 241 13.55 -19.89 10.13
N ASN A 242 14.43 -19.25 10.92
CA ASN A 242 14.64 -17.80 10.97
C ASN A 242 13.32 -17.01 10.92
N ASN A 243 12.37 -17.42 11.77
CA ASN A 243 11.00 -16.89 11.78
C ASN A 243 10.85 -15.48 12.38
N THR A 244 11.97 -14.80 12.63
CA THR A 244 12.09 -13.41 13.03
C THR A 244 12.70 -12.54 11.92
N ARG A 245 12.79 -13.07 10.69
CA ARG A 245 13.33 -12.41 9.50
C ARG A 245 12.32 -12.37 8.36
N ARG A 246 12.38 -11.34 7.53
CA ARG A 246 11.48 -11.19 6.37
C ARG A 246 11.79 -12.24 5.31
N ARG A 247 10.80 -12.55 4.47
CA ARG A 247 10.95 -13.37 3.27
C ARG A 247 10.94 -12.49 2.04
N GLY A 248 11.86 -12.72 1.11
CA GLY A 248 11.92 -12.06 -0.19
C GLY A 248 11.58 -13.04 -1.30
N ALA A 249 10.99 -12.57 -2.40
CA ALA A 249 10.89 -13.27 -3.69
C ALA A 249 10.77 -12.26 -4.83
N TYR A 250 10.84 -12.74 -6.06
CA TYR A 250 10.79 -11.91 -7.25
C TYR A 250 9.80 -12.46 -8.28
N SER A 251 9.16 -11.56 -9.03
CA SER A 251 8.38 -11.90 -10.22
C SER A 251 8.94 -11.18 -11.44
N LYS A 252 9.08 -11.93 -12.55
CA LYS A 252 9.54 -11.43 -13.86
C LYS A 252 8.42 -11.48 -14.91
N ASP A 253 7.20 -11.83 -14.51
CA ASP A 253 6.02 -12.02 -15.37
C ASP A 253 4.85 -11.09 -14.99
N GLY A 254 5.16 -9.97 -14.34
CA GLY A 254 4.18 -8.96 -13.96
C GLY A 254 3.28 -9.41 -12.81
N GLY A 255 3.83 -10.19 -11.87
CA GLY A 255 3.17 -10.59 -10.62
C GLY A 255 2.34 -11.86 -10.71
N GLN A 256 2.54 -12.69 -11.74
CA GLN A 256 1.76 -13.92 -11.92
C GLN A 256 2.39 -15.10 -11.16
N THR A 257 3.72 -15.20 -11.18
CA THR A 257 4.48 -16.22 -10.44
C THR A 257 5.62 -15.61 -9.64
N TRP A 258 6.04 -16.32 -8.59
CA TRP A 258 7.07 -15.88 -7.65
C TRP A 258 8.21 -16.91 -7.60
N GLY A 259 9.43 -16.45 -7.81
CA GLY A 259 10.64 -17.27 -7.78
C GLY A 259 11.76 -16.62 -6.97
N ASP A 260 12.92 -17.27 -6.94
CA ASP A 260 14.14 -16.76 -6.30
C ASP A 260 13.92 -16.33 -4.83
N TRP A 261 13.05 -17.07 -4.11
CA TRP A 261 12.69 -16.73 -2.75
C TRP A 261 13.84 -17.01 -1.77
N HIS A 262 13.95 -16.18 -0.73
CA HIS A 262 15.02 -16.26 0.25
C HIS A 262 14.62 -15.64 1.60
N ILE A 263 15.40 -15.91 2.64
CA ILE A 263 15.31 -15.25 3.95
C ILE A 263 16.18 -13.99 3.91
N ILE A 264 15.64 -12.87 4.36
CA ILE A 264 16.33 -11.58 4.37
C ILE A 264 16.91 -11.36 5.77
N GLU A 265 18.17 -11.75 5.96
CA GLU A 265 18.83 -11.71 7.28
C GLU A 265 18.93 -10.29 7.87
N ALA A 266 18.99 -9.27 7.01
CA ALA A 266 19.10 -7.87 7.41
C ALA A 266 17.78 -7.27 7.96
N LEU A 267 16.61 -7.83 7.59
CA LEU A 267 15.32 -7.22 7.90
C LEU A 267 14.57 -8.00 8.99
N PRO A 268 14.22 -7.37 10.12
CA PRO A 268 13.44 -8.00 11.16
C PRO A 268 11.99 -8.23 10.70
N ASP A 269 11.38 -9.28 11.24
CA ASP A 269 9.97 -9.57 11.07
C ASP A 269 9.21 -9.46 12.39
N GLY A 270 8.88 -8.22 12.75
CA GLY A 270 8.27 -7.91 14.04
C GLY A 270 9.25 -7.97 15.22
N HIS A 271 8.70 -8.11 16.43
CA HIS A 271 9.54 -8.26 17.62
C HIS A 271 10.36 -9.56 17.56
N GLN A 272 11.60 -9.54 18.00
CA GLN A 272 12.51 -10.69 17.85
C GLN A 272 12.49 -11.64 19.05
N HIS A 273 11.67 -11.37 20.08
CA HIS A 273 11.56 -12.21 21.28
C HIS A 273 10.84 -13.54 21.06
N ARG A 274 9.99 -13.62 20.03
CA ARG A 274 9.24 -14.82 19.65
C ARG A 274 8.87 -14.79 18.19
N SER A 275 8.54 -15.96 17.70
CA SER A 275 8.14 -16.26 16.33
C SER A 275 6.70 -15.82 16.06
N TYR A 276 6.51 -14.54 15.73
CA TYR A 276 5.24 -13.98 15.28
C TYR A 276 5.49 -12.71 14.48
N GLY A 277 5.56 -12.85 13.15
CA GLY A 277 5.88 -11.76 12.24
C GLY A 277 4.92 -10.58 12.30
N CYS A 278 5.37 -9.44 11.80
CA CYS A 278 4.59 -8.20 11.77
C CYS A 278 4.47 -7.69 10.34
N MET A 279 3.34 -7.10 9.99
CA MET A 279 3.23 -6.29 8.77
C MET A 279 4.34 -5.23 8.76
N GLY A 280 4.93 -5.02 7.57
CA GLY A 280 5.90 -3.96 7.31
C GLY A 280 5.48 -3.18 6.07
N GLY A 281 5.92 -1.92 6.00
CA GLY A 281 5.69 -1.07 4.83
C GLY A 281 6.90 -1.07 3.90
N LEU A 282 6.69 -1.04 2.58
CA LEU A 282 7.75 -0.98 1.58
C LEU A 282 7.38 -0.03 0.44
N THR A 283 8.32 0.83 0.05
CA THR A 283 8.18 1.64 -1.16
C THR A 283 9.49 1.75 -1.90
N ARG A 284 9.44 1.94 -3.22
CA ARG A 284 10.61 2.31 -4.04
C ARG A 284 10.55 3.79 -4.35
N LEU A 285 11.64 4.51 -4.11
CA LEU A 285 11.75 5.89 -4.57
C LEU A 285 11.85 5.89 -6.09
N ALA A 286 10.99 6.67 -6.74
CA ALA A 286 10.95 6.80 -8.20
C ALA A 286 12.12 7.65 -8.71
N VAL A 287 13.35 7.15 -8.54
CA VAL A 287 14.59 7.81 -8.95
C VAL A 287 15.14 7.12 -10.19
N LYS A 288 15.37 7.91 -11.24
CA LYS A 288 15.81 7.38 -12.53
C LYS A 288 17.11 6.60 -12.41
N GLY A 289 17.08 5.34 -12.86
CA GLY A 289 18.24 4.44 -12.90
C GLY A 289 18.78 4.04 -11.53
N ARG A 290 17.96 4.10 -10.47
CA ARG A 290 18.34 3.68 -9.12
C ARG A 290 17.20 2.93 -8.46
N ASP A 291 17.49 1.78 -7.88
CA ASP A 291 16.54 1.05 -7.04
C ASP A 291 16.81 1.34 -5.57
N ILE A 292 16.21 2.43 -5.10
CA ILE A 292 16.25 2.82 -3.69
C ILE A 292 14.95 2.37 -3.03
N LEU A 293 15.04 1.33 -2.20
CA LEU A 293 13.90 0.80 -1.45
C LEU A 293 13.93 1.33 -0.02
N VAL A 294 12.76 1.67 0.51
CA VAL A 294 12.56 2.09 1.89
C VAL A 294 11.60 1.13 2.56
N PHE A 295 12.02 0.51 3.65
CA PHE A 295 11.25 -0.48 4.41
C PHE A 295 11.05 -0.02 5.86
N SER A 296 9.91 -0.36 6.46
CA SER A 296 9.64 -0.07 7.88
C SER A 296 9.06 -1.27 8.63
N ASN A 297 9.56 -1.49 9.85
CA ASN A 297 9.13 -2.54 10.78
C ASN A 297 9.67 -2.26 12.20
N LEU A 298 9.47 -3.20 13.11
CA LEU A 298 9.95 -3.17 14.49
C LEU A 298 11.39 -3.71 14.56
N ASP A 299 12.30 -2.97 15.21
CA ASP A 299 13.66 -3.45 15.51
C ASP A 299 13.89 -3.58 17.01
N THR A 300 13.39 -4.66 17.59
CA THR A 300 13.50 -4.88 19.03
C THR A 300 13.53 -6.36 19.39
N SER A 301 14.35 -6.72 20.38
CA SER A 301 14.35 -8.02 21.02
C SER A 301 13.30 -8.14 22.14
N ASN A 302 12.60 -7.06 22.49
CA ASN A 302 11.62 -7.04 23.57
C ASN A 302 10.25 -7.57 23.13
N ALA A 303 9.40 -7.93 24.09
CA ALA A 303 8.06 -8.42 23.80
C ALA A 303 7.09 -7.35 23.27
N LYS A 304 7.38 -6.09 23.59
CA LYS A 304 6.57 -4.95 23.17
C LYS A 304 6.88 -4.57 21.73
N ARG A 305 5.85 -4.17 20.97
CA ARG A 305 6.03 -3.54 19.66
C ARG A 305 6.52 -2.10 19.88
N GLU A 306 7.80 -1.88 19.67
CA GLU A 306 8.50 -0.60 19.85
C GLU A 306 9.67 -0.51 18.87
N LYS A 307 10.42 0.60 18.91
CA LYS A 307 11.57 0.85 18.01
C LYS A 307 11.20 0.65 16.54
N ILE A 308 10.13 1.32 16.11
CA ILE A 308 9.81 1.41 14.67
C ILE A 308 11.01 2.04 13.99
N THR A 309 11.57 1.33 13.02
CA THR A 309 12.81 1.68 12.33
C THR A 309 12.55 1.68 10.83
N VAL A 310 13.32 2.50 10.12
CA VAL A 310 13.28 2.60 8.67
C VAL A 310 14.64 2.15 8.14
N TRP A 311 14.61 1.22 7.18
CA TRP A 311 15.78 0.73 6.45
C TRP A 311 15.74 1.26 5.03
N ALA A 312 16.92 1.48 4.45
CA ALA A 312 17.06 1.84 3.06
C ALA A 312 18.03 0.87 2.38
N SER A 313 17.65 0.39 1.20
CA SER A 313 18.52 -0.37 0.31
C SER A 313 18.78 0.45 -0.95
N PHE A 314 20.02 0.43 -1.43
CA PHE A 314 20.45 1.15 -2.64
C PHE A 314 20.80 0.22 -3.81
N ASP A 315 20.54 -1.08 -3.66
CA ASP A 315 20.94 -2.13 -4.60
C ASP A 315 19.79 -3.10 -4.92
N ALA A 316 18.55 -2.58 -4.94
CA ALA A 316 17.32 -3.34 -5.19
C ALA A 316 17.00 -4.40 -4.13
N GLY A 317 17.35 -4.15 -2.86
CA GLY A 317 16.97 -5.00 -1.73
C GLY A 317 17.93 -6.16 -1.48
N LYS A 318 19.15 -6.13 -2.04
CA LYS A 318 20.16 -7.16 -1.78
C LYS A 318 20.87 -6.90 -0.46
N THR A 319 21.08 -5.64 -0.09
CA THR A 319 21.60 -5.21 1.21
C THR A 319 20.80 -4.07 1.82
#